data_AF-A0A1Q2YKC4-F1
#
_entry.id   AF-A0A1Q2YKC4-F1
#
_cell.length_a   1.000
_cell.length_b   1.000
_cell.length_c   1.000
_cell.angle_alpha   90.00
_cell.angle_beta   90.00
_cell.angle_gamma   90.00
#
_symmetry.space_group_name_H-M   'P 1'
#
loop_
_entity.id
_entity.type
_entity.pdbx_description
1 polymer ?
#
loop_
_entity_poly.entity_id
_entity_poly.type
_entity_poly.pdbx_seq_one_letter_code
_entity_poly.pdbx_strand_id
1 'polypeptide(L)'
;MLHLVSEKERLLDKEEKVGPRYLFTAHPHGVISFGITAALCWGGEDEVKDTVVSEGPTDVSSTTSNEDGHTSLKIWPSHTLKSSKSFKSLFPGITTHLLTLPTQFLIPFYRDYIMALGVGLVTKAGITSILKRNHSVAIVVGGAHESLFARPGMNRIVLNRRKGFIKLALESCTKTEKDLKELSAEELDKNVETGMWNDSMSDIAIVPVYVYGENNVHKVYNTTEEPSGKNSKTLKTFLNLQLLLKKYTGFTLPLVNSRSIFNYDFGLLPYKRRMDVVTGKPIYIYRMFNNAIGDKVTEEEISYYHEMYKAKLLELWEKNKSFATEWDEKLKIAE
;
A
#
# COMPACT_ATOMS: atom_id res chain seq x y z
N MET A 1 19.14 -5.42 -29.15
CA MET A 1 20.37 -6.12 -28.72
C MET A 1 20.11 -6.67 -27.33
N LEU A 2 20.02 -8.00 -27.17
CA LEU A 2 19.74 -8.66 -25.89
C LEU A 2 21.08 -8.95 -25.21
N HIS A 3 21.37 -8.30 -24.08
CA HIS A 3 22.57 -8.57 -23.29
C HIS A 3 22.29 -9.73 -22.32
N LEU A 4 22.88 -10.89 -22.60
CA LEU A 4 22.98 -12.01 -21.66
C LEU A 4 24.10 -11.68 -20.66
N VAL A 5 23.73 -11.43 -19.40
CA VAL A 5 24.68 -11.21 -18.30
C VAL A 5 24.70 -12.44 -17.41
N SER A 6 25.90 -12.97 -17.16
CA SER A 6 26.18 -14.13 -16.32
C SER A 6 25.88 -13.85 -14.84
N GLU A 7 25.48 -14.89 -14.10
CA GLU A 7 24.96 -14.87 -12.73
C GLU A 7 26.00 -14.57 -11.63
N LYS A 8 27.26 -14.33 -11.99
CA LYS A 8 28.30 -13.96 -11.03
C LYS A 8 28.23 -12.47 -10.73
N GLU A 9 27.55 -12.18 -9.62
CA GLU A 9 27.47 -10.88 -8.96
C GLU A 9 27.12 -9.75 -9.94
N ARG A 10 25.81 -9.53 -10.14
CA ARG A 10 25.37 -8.16 -10.44
C ARG A 10 25.96 -7.28 -9.34
N LEU A 11 27.08 -6.64 -9.65
CA LEU A 11 27.48 -5.39 -9.02
C LEU A 11 26.25 -4.51 -9.21
N LEU A 12 25.44 -4.43 -8.16
CA LEU A 12 24.29 -3.57 -8.15
C LEU A 12 24.88 -2.17 -8.18
N ASP A 13 24.76 -1.50 -9.33
CA ASP A 13 25.09 -0.08 -9.41
C ASP A 13 24.36 0.59 -8.25
N LYS A 14 25.14 1.10 -7.30
CA LYS A 14 24.59 1.79 -6.14
C LYS A 14 24.12 3.13 -6.66
N GLU A 15 22.81 3.26 -6.90
CA GLU A 15 22.19 4.53 -7.21
C GLU A 15 22.42 5.53 -6.07
N GLU A 16 22.51 6.81 -6.43
CA GLU A 16 22.82 7.91 -5.51
C GLU A 16 21.78 7.99 -4.39
N LYS A 17 22.24 8.09 -3.14
CA LYS A 17 21.37 8.07 -1.95
C LYS A 17 20.69 9.43 -1.81
N VAL A 18 19.36 9.48 -1.96
CA VAL A 18 18.53 10.70 -1.80
C VAL A 18 17.81 10.74 -0.44
N GLY A 19 18.19 9.88 0.51
CA GLY A 19 17.38 9.65 1.71
C GLY A 19 17.79 8.43 2.55
N PRO A 20 17.22 8.26 3.75
CA PRO A 20 17.08 6.93 4.34
C PRO A 20 16.24 6.02 3.44
N ARG A 21 16.37 4.71 3.62
CA ARG A 21 15.56 3.73 2.89
C ARG A 21 14.24 3.55 3.60
N TYR A 22 13.12 3.67 2.89
CA TYR A 22 11.81 3.67 3.52
C TYR A 22 11.09 2.33 3.35
N LEU A 23 10.43 1.90 4.42
CA LEU A 23 9.36 0.90 4.41
C LEU A 23 8.02 1.62 4.58
N PHE A 24 7.33 1.90 3.47
CA PHE A 24 5.98 2.42 3.50
C PHE A 24 5.00 1.29 3.82
N THR A 25 4.35 1.34 4.97
CA THR A 25 3.46 0.26 5.43
C THR A 25 2.00 0.69 5.32
N ALA A 26 1.33 0.20 4.29
CA ALA A 26 -0.03 0.60 3.94
C ALA A 26 -1.10 -0.23 4.65
N HIS A 27 -2.10 0.48 5.19
CA HIS A 27 -3.30 -0.05 5.81
C HIS A 27 -4.50 0.89 5.56
N PRO A 28 -5.76 0.47 5.75
CA PRO A 28 -6.19 -0.89 5.55
C PRO A 28 -6.03 -1.30 4.08
N HIS A 29 -6.07 -2.59 3.81
CA HIS A 29 -5.91 -3.11 2.44
C HIS A 29 -7.22 -3.47 1.73
N GLY A 30 -8.37 -3.31 2.40
CA GLY A 30 -9.66 -3.74 1.87
C GLY A 30 -9.59 -5.20 1.40
N VAL A 31 -10.12 -5.47 0.20
CA VAL A 31 -9.95 -6.76 -0.48
C VAL A 31 -8.71 -6.78 -1.36
N ILE A 32 -8.47 -5.67 -2.05
CA ILE A 32 -7.29 -5.36 -2.85
C ILE A 32 -6.92 -3.95 -2.45
N SER A 33 -5.64 -3.69 -2.18
CA SER A 33 -5.14 -2.38 -1.76
C SER A 33 -5.03 -1.42 -2.95
N PHE A 34 -6.18 -1.02 -3.49
CA PHE A 34 -6.31 -0.12 -4.62
C PHE A 34 -5.72 1.27 -4.32
N GLY A 35 -5.86 1.80 -3.10
CA GLY A 35 -5.29 3.12 -2.77
C GLY A 35 -3.78 3.20 -2.97
N ILE A 36 -3.01 2.33 -2.30
CA ILE A 36 -1.54 2.35 -2.42
C ILE A 36 -1.07 1.92 -3.82
N THR A 37 -1.79 0.99 -4.45
CA THR A 37 -1.50 0.56 -5.82
C THR A 37 -1.72 1.70 -6.80
N ALA A 38 -2.79 2.47 -6.65
CA ALA A 38 -3.04 3.64 -7.48
C ALA A 38 -1.98 4.72 -7.28
N ALA A 39 -1.61 4.99 -6.02
CA ALA A 39 -0.60 5.99 -5.69
C ALA A 39 0.77 5.66 -6.33
N LEU A 40 1.18 4.39 -6.34
CA LEU A 40 2.52 3.98 -6.81
C LEU A 40 2.57 3.54 -8.27
N CYS A 41 1.53 2.88 -8.80
CA CYS A 41 1.56 2.23 -10.11
C CYS A 41 0.81 2.99 -11.20
N TRP A 42 -0.28 3.71 -10.87
CA TRP A 42 -1.10 4.39 -11.88
C TRP A 42 -0.80 5.87 -12.06
N GLY A 43 0.16 6.40 -11.29
CA GLY A 43 0.57 7.79 -11.36
C GLY A 43 -0.49 8.77 -10.87
N GLY A 44 -0.12 10.04 -10.82
CA GLY A 44 -1.01 11.15 -10.49
C GLY A 44 -0.60 12.41 -11.23
N GLU A 45 -1.41 13.45 -11.16
CA GLU A 45 -1.03 14.76 -11.70
C GLU A 45 0.07 15.39 -10.81
N ASP A 46 0.93 16.23 -11.40
CA ASP A 46 1.95 16.97 -10.65
C ASP A 46 1.38 18.21 -9.95
N GLU A 47 0.24 18.73 -10.44
CA GLU A 47 -0.53 19.82 -9.83
C GLU A 47 -1.73 19.29 -9.03
N VAL A 48 -2.06 19.98 -7.93
CA VAL A 48 -3.23 19.64 -7.10
C VAL A 48 -4.51 20.02 -7.82
N LYS A 49 -5.21 19.02 -8.34
CA LYS A 49 -6.64 19.12 -8.62
C LYS A 49 -7.39 18.24 -7.63
N ASP A 50 -8.51 18.75 -7.11
CA ASP A 50 -9.42 17.91 -6.34
C ASP A 50 -9.73 16.64 -7.13
N THR A 51 -9.75 15.49 -6.46
CA THR A 51 -10.09 14.22 -7.10
C THR A 51 -11.52 14.28 -7.61
N VAL A 52 -11.72 14.68 -8.87
CA VAL A 52 -13.04 14.73 -9.49
C VAL A 52 -13.48 13.29 -9.75
N VAL A 53 -14.34 12.77 -8.88
CA VAL A 53 -15.03 11.50 -9.10
C VAL A 53 -16.14 11.76 -10.12
N SER A 54 -15.85 11.65 -11.43
CA SER A 54 -16.89 11.77 -12.45
C SER A 54 -17.77 10.52 -12.49
N GLU A 55 -19.04 10.69 -12.13
CA GLU A 55 -20.07 9.66 -12.25
C GLU A 55 -20.32 9.33 -13.73
N GLY A 56 -20.01 8.08 -14.10
CA GLY A 56 -20.36 7.49 -15.41
C GLY A 56 -20.10 8.35 -16.66
N PRO A 57 -20.62 7.94 -17.81
CA PRO A 57 -20.87 8.84 -18.92
C PRO A 57 -22.11 9.66 -18.57
N THR A 58 -21.94 10.95 -18.32
CA THR A 58 -23.06 11.87 -18.49
C THR A 58 -23.30 12.00 -19.98
N ASP A 59 -24.43 11.47 -20.44
CA ASP A 59 -24.87 11.72 -21.81
C ASP A 59 -25.12 13.22 -22.01
N VAL A 60 -24.81 13.65 -23.24
CA VAL A 60 -25.25 14.85 -23.95
C VAL A 60 -24.34 16.09 -23.89
N SER A 61 -23.46 16.14 -24.91
CA SER A 61 -23.02 17.32 -25.68
C SER A 61 -22.56 18.56 -24.92
N SER A 62 -21.26 18.66 -24.69
CA SER A 62 -20.59 19.97 -24.71
C SER A 62 -19.49 19.95 -25.77
N THR A 63 -19.82 20.47 -26.94
CA THR A 63 -18.85 20.94 -27.94
C THR A 63 -18.25 22.24 -27.42
N THR A 64 -16.99 22.22 -27.02
CA THR A 64 -16.19 23.44 -26.87
C THR A 64 -15.40 23.59 -28.16
N SER A 65 -15.79 24.56 -28.99
CA SER A 65 -14.98 25.02 -30.12
C SER A 65 -13.82 25.83 -29.58
N ASN A 66 -12.59 25.35 -29.77
CA ASN A 66 -11.41 26.22 -29.71
C ASN A 66 -11.39 27.09 -30.98
N GLU A 67 -10.92 28.33 -30.87
CA GLU A 67 -10.87 29.32 -31.96
C GLU A 67 -10.03 28.87 -33.18
N ASP A 68 -9.24 27.80 -33.06
CA ASP A 68 -8.32 27.32 -34.11
C ASP A 68 -8.86 26.15 -34.95
N GLY A 69 -10.16 25.83 -34.91
CA GLY A 69 -10.78 24.87 -35.83
C GLY A 69 -10.35 23.39 -35.68
N HIS A 70 -9.43 23.08 -34.76
CA HIS A 70 -9.04 21.70 -34.45
C HIS A 70 -10.01 21.08 -33.43
N THR A 71 -10.85 20.16 -33.91
CA THR A 71 -11.63 19.25 -33.06
C THR A 71 -10.72 18.26 -32.36
N SER A 72 -10.41 18.49 -31.09
CA SER A 72 -9.78 17.50 -30.22
C SER A 72 -10.81 16.42 -29.85
N LEU A 73 -10.51 15.16 -30.16
CA LEU A 73 -11.26 14.01 -29.64
C LEU A 73 -11.31 14.09 -28.11
N LYS A 74 -12.51 14.26 -27.53
CA LYS A 74 -12.72 14.08 -26.09
C LYS A 74 -12.45 12.61 -25.75
N ILE A 75 -11.23 12.34 -25.28
CA ILE A 75 -10.87 11.05 -24.70
C ILE A 75 -11.79 10.88 -23.48
N TRP A 76 -12.56 9.79 -23.47
CA TRP A 76 -13.44 9.42 -22.37
C TRP A 76 -12.68 9.50 -21.03
N PRO A 77 -13.29 10.01 -19.94
CA PRO A 77 -12.64 9.95 -18.64
C PRO A 77 -12.31 8.49 -18.33
N SER A 78 -11.01 8.19 -18.32
CA SER A 78 -10.48 6.86 -18.10
C SER A 78 -11.07 6.27 -16.83
N HIS A 79 -11.54 5.02 -16.89
CA HIS A 79 -12.05 4.28 -15.72
C HIS A 79 -10.97 3.97 -14.66
N THR A 80 -9.76 4.48 -14.87
CA THR A 80 -8.56 4.36 -14.06
C THR A 80 -8.67 5.23 -12.82
N LEU A 81 -8.40 4.66 -11.65
CA LEU A 81 -8.18 5.42 -10.43
C LEU A 81 -6.93 6.28 -10.64
N LYS A 82 -7.10 7.61 -10.69
CA LYS A 82 -5.99 8.56 -10.73
C LYS A 82 -5.79 9.14 -9.33
N SER A 83 -4.55 9.16 -8.86
CA SER A 83 -4.17 9.88 -7.66
C SER A 83 -4.15 11.39 -7.95
N SER A 84 -4.59 12.22 -7.00
CA SER A 84 -4.52 13.69 -7.12
C SER A 84 -3.08 14.21 -7.13
N LYS A 85 -2.14 13.46 -6.54
CA LYS A 85 -0.69 13.71 -6.63
C LYS A 85 0.06 12.45 -7.04
N SER A 86 1.08 12.60 -7.88
CA SER A 86 2.02 11.51 -8.13
C SER A 86 2.84 11.21 -6.87
N PHE A 87 3.12 9.93 -6.59
CA PHE A 87 4.00 9.57 -5.47
C PHE A 87 5.40 10.18 -5.64
N LYS A 88 5.85 10.31 -6.90
CA LYS A 88 7.11 10.96 -7.26
C LYS A 88 7.13 12.46 -6.94
N SER A 89 5.97 13.14 -7.03
CA SER A 89 5.82 14.54 -6.61
C SER A 89 5.85 14.68 -5.08
N LEU A 90 5.25 13.73 -4.35
CA LEU A 90 5.29 13.72 -2.87
C LEU A 90 6.67 13.36 -2.30
N PHE A 91 7.39 12.46 -2.96
CA PHE A 91 8.69 11.92 -2.53
C PHE A 91 9.71 12.03 -3.67
N PRO A 92 10.16 13.24 -4.01
CA PRO A 92 11.09 13.45 -5.12
C PRO A 92 12.41 12.73 -4.86
N GLY A 93 12.89 11.98 -5.87
CA GLY A 93 14.15 11.23 -5.80
C GLY A 93 14.09 9.91 -5.03
N ILE A 94 12.96 9.57 -4.41
CA ILE A 94 12.79 8.27 -3.73
C ILE A 94 12.18 7.27 -4.70
N THR A 95 12.96 6.27 -5.10
CA THR A 95 12.47 5.14 -5.89
C THR A 95 11.80 4.11 -4.98
N THR A 96 10.49 3.92 -5.12
CA THR A 96 9.71 3.00 -4.29
C THR A 96 9.14 1.84 -5.11
N HIS A 97 9.24 0.63 -4.57
CA HIS A 97 8.70 -0.60 -5.18
C HIS A 97 7.54 -1.14 -4.35
N LEU A 98 6.36 -1.31 -4.96
CA LEU A 98 5.21 -1.93 -4.30
C LEU A 98 5.38 -3.46 -4.26
N LEU A 99 5.20 -4.06 -3.09
CA LEU A 99 5.35 -5.50 -2.88
C LEU A 99 4.07 -6.13 -2.35
N THR A 100 3.71 -7.29 -2.90
CA THR A 100 2.48 -8.02 -2.56
C THR A 100 2.74 -9.52 -2.32
N LEU A 101 1.74 -10.23 -1.77
CA LEU A 101 1.85 -11.62 -1.33
C LEU A 101 2.20 -12.58 -2.48
N PRO A 102 3.01 -13.64 -2.23
CA PRO A 102 3.36 -14.64 -3.24
C PRO A 102 2.20 -15.35 -3.91
N THR A 103 1.09 -15.52 -3.19
CA THR A 103 -0.11 -16.17 -3.70
C THR A 103 -0.69 -15.45 -4.93
N GLN A 104 -0.47 -14.14 -5.06
CA GLN A 104 -0.88 -13.37 -6.23
C GLN A 104 -0.13 -13.75 -7.51
N PHE A 105 1.10 -14.27 -7.41
CA PHE A 105 1.92 -14.64 -8.56
C PHE A 105 1.66 -16.07 -9.06
N LEU A 106 0.80 -16.84 -8.38
CA LEU A 106 0.45 -18.20 -8.78
C LEU A 106 -0.62 -18.25 -9.88
N ILE A 107 -1.40 -17.18 -10.07
CA ILE A 107 -2.48 -17.12 -11.06
C ILE A 107 -1.89 -16.65 -12.40
N PRO A 108 -1.84 -17.50 -13.44
CA PRO A 108 -1.36 -17.09 -14.77
C PRO A 108 -2.26 -15.96 -15.31
N PHE A 109 -1.71 -15.03 -16.09
CA PHE A 109 -2.31 -13.73 -16.48
C PHE A 109 -2.37 -12.65 -15.39
N TYR A 110 -2.89 -12.95 -14.19
CA TYR A 110 -2.88 -11.95 -13.11
C TYR A 110 -1.45 -11.61 -12.68
N ARG A 111 -0.59 -12.63 -12.62
CA ARG A 111 0.86 -12.48 -12.42
C ARG A 111 1.48 -11.50 -13.41
N ASP A 112 1.22 -11.69 -14.70
CA ASP A 112 1.85 -10.88 -15.75
C ASP A 112 1.31 -9.44 -15.74
N TYR A 113 0.03 -9.26 -15.38
CA TYR A 113 -0.57 -7.94 -15.15
C TYR A 113 0.08 -7.19 -13.98
N ILE A 114 0.20 -7.79 -12.79
CA ILE A 114 0.82 -7.12 -11.63
C ILE A 114 2.31 -6.86 -11.87
N MET A 115 3.02 -7.75 -12.58
CA MET A 115 4.41 -7.54 -12.96
C MET A 115 4.56 -6.38 -13.96
N ALA A 116 3.63 -6.25 -14.92
CA ALA A 116 3.62 -5.13 -15.85
C ALA A 116 3.38 -3.78 -15.15
N LEU A 117 2.65 -3.77 -14.04
CA LEU A 117 2.48 -2.60 -13.16
C LEU A 117 3.69 -2.30 -12.27
N GLY A 118 4.77 -3.10 -12.37
CA GLY A 118 5.97 -2.94 -11.54
C GLY A 118 5.81 -3.47 -10.11
N VAL A 119 4.77 -4.26 -9.82
CA VAL A 119 4.55 -4.83 -8.49
C VAL A 119 5.44 -6.07 -8.30
N GLY A 120 6.20 -6.07 -7.22
CA GLY A 120 7.10 -7.14 -6.83
C GLY A 120 6.54 -8.09 -5.78
N LEU A 121 7.32 -9.13 -5.51
CA LEU A 121 7.00 -10.16 -4.54
C LEU A 121 7.48 -9.75 -3.13
N VAL A 122 6.61 -9.87 -2.12
CA VAL A 122 7.00 -9.71 -0.72
C VAL A 122 7.75 -10.95 -0.23
N THR A 123 9.08 -10.89 -0.26
CA THR A 123 9.97 -11.88 0.37
C THR A 123 11.07 -11.16 1.13
N LYS A 124 11.59 -11.79 2.20
CA LYS A 124 12.73 -11.25 2.96
C LYS A 124 13.91 -10.93 2.04
N ALA A 125 14.30 -11.90 1.20
CA ALA A 125 15.40 -11.72 0.25
C ALA A 125 15.13 -10.63 -0.80
N GLY A 126 13.90 -10.55 -1.33
CA GLY A 126 13.50 -9.51 -2.27
C GLY A 126 13.58 -8.11 -1.68
N ILE A 127 13.02 -7.91 -0.48
CA ILE A 127 13.07 -6.62 0.21
C ILE A 127 14.51 -6.24 0.53
N THR A 128 15.31 -7.15 1.11
CA THR A 128 16.72 -6.89 1.40
C THR A 128 17.51 -6.53 0.13
N SER A 129 17.22 -7.16 -1.00
CA SER A 129 17.86 -6.83 -2.29
C SER A 129 17.51 -5.42 -2.77
N ILE A 130 16.23 -5.01 -2.64
CA ILE A 130 15.79 -3.65 -2.99
C ILE A 130 16.42 -2.62 -2.07
N LEU A 131 16.42 -2.88 -0.75
CA LEU A 131 17.05 -2.00 0.25
C LEU A 131 18.57 -1.89 0.08
N LYS A 132 19.24 -2.91 -0.47
CA LYS A 132 20.68 -2.85 -0.79
C LYS A 132 21.00 -1.93 -1.97
N ARG A 133 20.02 -1.63 -2.82
CA ARG A 133 20.14 -0.70 -3.96
C ARG A 133 19.81 0.75 -3.59
N ASN A 134 19.67 1.06 -2.30
CA ASN A 134 19.16 2.36 -1.83
C ASN A 134 17.72 2.68 -2.26
N HIS A 135 16.95 1.68 -2.67
CA HIS A 135 15.55 1.87 -3.01
C HIS A 135 14.65 1.64 -1.79
N SER A 136 13.48 2.26 -1.82
CA SER A 136 12.43 2.09 -0.82
C SER A 136 11.41 1.05 -1.26
N VAL A 137 10.65 0.52 -0.30
CA VAL A 137 9.60 -0.47 -0.56
C VAL A 137 8.29 -0.02 0.07
N ALA A 138 7.19 -0.32 -0.61
CA ALA A 138 5.85 -0.23 -0.05
C ALA A 138 5.31 -1.64 0.17
N ILE A 139 4.87 -1.90 1.40
CA ILE A 139 4.36 -3.20 1.82
C ILE A 139 2.96 -3.01 2.37
N VAL A 140 2.04 -3.84 1.90
CA VAL A 140 0.70 -3.95 2.47
C VAL A 140 0.77 -4.91 3.64
N VAL A 141 0.74 -4.39 4.86
CA VAL A 141 0.90 -5.20 6.09
C VAL A 141 -0.41 -5.91 6.44
N GLY A 142 -1.54 -5.29 6.10
CA GLY A 142 -2.86 -5.92 6.07
C GLY A 142 -2.87 -7.02 5.04
N GLY A 143 -2.99 -8.27 5.48
CA GLY A 143 -3.14 -9.41 4.56
C GLY A 143 -4.57 -9.91 4.59
N ALA A 144 -4.88 -10.83 3.68
CA ALA A 144 -5.94 -11.85 3.76
C ALA A 144 -6.97 -11.74 4.90
N HIS A 145 -6.55 -11.94 6.15
CA HIS A 145 -7.43 -11.85 7.34
C HIS A 145 -8.15 -10.51 7.50
N GLU A 146 -7.49 -9.40 7.22
CA GLU A 146 -8.11 -8.08 7.34
C GLU A 146 -9.15 -7.85 6.22
N SER A 147 -9.03 -8.52 5.06
CA SER A 147 -10.01 -8.42 3.96
C SER A 147 -11.36 -9.06 4.31
N LEU A 148 -11.36 -10.02 5.24
CA LEU A 148 -12.58 -10.64 5.77
C LEU A 148 -13.38 -9.67 6.65
N PHE A 149 -12.72 -8.66 7.21
CA PHE A 149 -13.35 -7.59 8.00
C PHE A 149 -13.62 -6.33 7.18
N ALA A 150 -13.21 -6.29 5.90
CA ALA A 150 -13.42 -5.15 5.02
C ALA A 150 -14.90 -4.99 4.71
N ARG A 151 -15.58 -4.18 5.53
CA ARG A 151 -16.97 -3.77 5.31
C ARG A 151 -17.00 -2.25 5.25
N PRO A 152 -17.92 -1.68 4.46
CA PRO A 152 -18.15 -0.25 4.51
C PRO A 152 -18.32 0.21 5.95
N GLY A 153 -17.62 1.27 6.35
CA GLY A 153 -17.77 1.87 7.68
C GLY A 153 -16.92 1.21 8.77
N MET A 154 -16.33 0.04 8.50
CA MET A 154 -15.60 -0.71 9.51
C MET A 154 -14.08 -0.55 9.33
N ASN A 155 -13.44 0.13 10.27
CA ASN A 155 -12.00 0.39 10.26
C ASN A 155 -11.26 -0.54 11.22
N ARG A 156 -11.16 -1.82 10.86
CA ARG A 156 -10.48 -2.83 11.68
C ARG A 156 -9.20 -3.32 10.98
N ILE A 157 -8.04 -3.11 11.60
CA ILE A 157 -6.73 -3.52 11.06
C ILE A 157 -6.17 -4.67 11.88
N VAL A 158 -5.64 -5.71 11.21
CA VAL A 158 -4.98 -6.84 11.90
C VAL A 158 -3.48 -6.57 11.99
N LEU A 159 -3.02 -6.06 13.14
CA LEU A 159 -1.65 -5.60 13.32
C LEU A 159 -0.92 -6.22 14.52
N ASN A 160 -1.62 -6.68 15.57
CA ASN A 160 -0.99 -7.17 16.80
C ASN A 160 -0.03 -8.34 16.55
N ARG A 161 -0.42 -9.30 15.72
CA ARG A 161 0.44 -10.44 15.34
C ARG A 161 1.42 -10.13 14.20
N ARG A 162 1.31 -8.95 13.55
CA ARG A 162 2.10 -8.59 12.37
C ARG A 162 3.31 -7.75 12.77
N LYS A 163 4.41 -8.43 13.13
CA LYS A 163 5.67 -7.81 13.55
C LYS A 163 6.83 -7.99 12.55
N GLY A 164 6.61 -8.76 11.47
CA GLY A 164 7.67 -9.17 10.54
C GLY A 164 8.36 -8.02 9.78
N PHE A 165 7.62 -6.95 9.46
CA PHE A 165 8.20 -5.78 8.78
C PHE A 165 9.16 -4.99 9.67
N ILE A 166 8.89 -4.94 10.98
CA ILE A 166 9.77 -4.31 11.98
C ILE A 166 11.03 -5.15 12.16
N LYS A 167 10.87 -6.47 12.30
CA LYS A 167 12.00 -7.38 12.36
C LYS A 167 12.92 -7.22 11.14
N LEU A 168 12.33 -7.13 9.94
CA LEU A 168 13.09 -6.93 8.71
C LEU A 168 13.83 -5.59 8.66
N ALA A 169 13.20 -4.52 9.14
CA ALA A 169 13.83 -3.20 9.25
C ALA A 169 15.00 -3.23 10.22
N LEU A 170 14.85 -3.87 11.39
CA LEU A 170 15.92 -4.06 12.38
C LEU A 170 17.07 -4.91 11.84
N GLU A 171 16.79 -5.97 11.08
CA GLU A 171 17.83 -6.79 10.44
C GLU A 171 18.58 -6.04 9.33
N SER A 172 17.95 -5.04 8.73
CA SER A 172 18.52 -4.27 7.61
C SER A 172 19.17 -2.95 8.04
N CYS A 173 19.00 -2.57 9.31
CA CYS A 173 19.53 -1.33 9.86
C CYS A 173 21.03 -1.43 10.12
N THR A 174 21.71 -0.30 10.00
CA THR A 174 23.18 -0.18 10.07
C THR A 174 23.64 0.80 11.15
N LYS A 175 22.71 1.37 11.93
CA LYS A 175 23.00 2.27 13.04
C LYS A 175 22.52 1.70 14.38
N THR A 176 23.20 2.10 15.43
CA THR A 176 22.98 1.74 16.82
C THR A 176 22.63 2.96 17.67
N GLU A 177 22.14 2.73 18.88
CA GLU A 177 21.87 3.80 19.86
C GLU A 177 23.11 4.67 20.18
N LYS A 178 24.32 4.12 20.06
CA LYS A 178 25.56 4.89 20.28
C LYS A 178 25.74 5.97 19.22
N ASP A 179 25.50 5.62 17.96
CA ASP A 179 25.61 6.54 16.83
C ASP A 179 24.63 7.71 16.97
N LEU A 180 23.48 7.50 17.63
CA LEU A 180 22.50 8.56 17.89
C LEU A 180 22.94 9.53 19.01
N LYS A 181 23.65 9.04 20.03
CA LYS A 181 24.14 9.90 21.13
C LYS A 181 25.28 10.81 20.68
N GLU A 182 25.93 10.46 19.58
CA GLU A 182 26.96 11.27 18.93
C GLU A 182 26.36 12.40 18.07
N LEU A 183 25.07 12.34 17.70
CA LEU A 183 24.39 13.45 17.05
C LEU A 183 24.01 14.52 18.08
N SER A 184 24.26 15.79 17.74
CA SER A 184 23.85 16.92 18.59
C SER A 184 22.33 17.06 18.63
N ALA A 185 21.78 17.51 19.78
CA ALA A 185 20.32 17.71 19.93
C ALA A 185 19.72 18.67 18.88
N GLU A 186 20.53 19.61 18.39
CA GLU A 186 20.16 20.57 17.34
C GLU A 186 20.01 19.91 15.96
N GLU A 187 20.77 18.86 15.64
CA GLU A 187 20.66 18.07 14.41
C GLU A 187 19.47 17.09 14.44
N LEU A 188 19.02 16.71 15.65
CA LEU A 188 17.79 15.94 15.85
C LEU A 188 16.54 16.78 15.59
N ASP A 189 16.47 18.01 16.11
CA ASP A 189 15.25 18.85 16.07
C ASP A 189 15.06 19.59 14.74
N LYS A 190 16.12 20.10 14.10
CA LYS A 190 16.01 20.91 12.87
C LYS A 190 15.34 20.18 11.70
N ASN A 191 15.47 18.86 11.64
CA ASN A 191 15.02 18.06 10.49
C ASN A 191 13.62 17.46 10.69
N VAL A 192 13.10 17.44 11.92
CA VAL A 192 11.71 17.02 12.20
C VAL A 192 10.72 18.16 11.94
N GLU A 193 11.14 19.41 12.10
CA GLU A 193 10.31 20.61 11.93
C GLU A 193 10.28 21.16 10.49
N THR A 194 11.38 21.02 9.73
CA THR A 194 11.50 21.61 8.38
C THR A 194 10.89 20.75 7.27
N GLY A 195 10.40 19.55 7.57
CA GLY A 195 9.84 18.62 6.58
C GLY A 195 10.86 18.08 5.57
N MET A 196 12.16 18.34 5.78
CA MET A 196 13.25 17.78 5.00
C MET A 196 13.75 16.48 5.64
N TRP A 197 13.98 15.46 4.81
CA TRP A 197 14.31 14.11 5.27
C TRP A 197 15.70 14.02 5.91
N ASN A 198 15.79 13.40 7.09
CA ASN A 198 17.04 13.29 7.86
C ASN A 198 17.80 11.97 7.60
N ASP A 199 18.81 12.00 6.74
CA ASP A 199 19.74 10.88 6.49
C ASP A 199 20.65 10.58 7.69
N SER A 200 20.86 11.57 8.56
CA SER A 200 21.78 11.50 9.69
C SER A 200 21.22 10.65 10.83
N MET A 201 19.90 10.59 11.01
CA MET A 201 19.25 9.84 12.11
C MET A 201 19.28 8.32 11.93
N SER A 202 18.93 7.79 10.76
CA SER A 202 18.95 6.35 10.50
C SER A 202 19.06 6.08 9.00
N ASP A 203 19.54 4.90 8.64
CA ASP A 203 19.57 4.42 7.25
C ASP A 203 18.26 3.77 6.81
N ILE A 204 17.37 3.46 7.75
CA ILE A 204 16.05 2.86 7.48
C ILE A 204 14.97 3.54 8.33
N ALA A 205 13.86 3.89 7.69
CA ALA A 205 12.68 4.38 8.37
C ALA A 205 11.44 3.59 7.97
N ILE A 206 10.56 3.32 8.93
CA ILE A 206 9.23 2.77 8.70
C ILE A 206 8.24 3.94 8.64
N VAL A 207 7.40 3.98 7.62
CA VAL A 207 6.45 5.07 7.42
C VAL A 207 5.03 4.48 7.43
N PRO A 208 4.21 4.76 8.46
CA PRO A 208 2.82 4.33 8.47
C PRO A 208 2.05 5.06 7.36
N VAL A 209 1.31 4.30 6.55
CA VAL A 209 0.42 4.83 5.52
C VAL A 209 -1.00 4.34 5.81
N TYR A 210 -1.96 5.26 5.89
CA TYR A 210 -3.37 4.94 6.07
C TYR A 210 -4.19 5.33 4.84
N VAL A 211 -5.12 4.48 4.41
CA VAL A 211 -5.98 4.68 3.24
C VAL A 211 -7.44 4.80 3.68
N TYR A 212 -7.97 6.02 3.65
CA TYR A 212 -9.38 6.27 3.94
C TYR A 212 -10.25 5.89 2.75
N GLY A 213 -11.44 5.34 3.02
CA GLY A 213 -12.42 4.96 1.99
C GLY A 213 -12.14 3.62 1.29
N GLU A 214 -11.01 2.96 1.55
CA GLU A 214 -10.65 1.67 0.93
C GLU A 214 -11.72 0.58 1.18
N ASN A 215 -12.24 0.49 2.41
CA ASN A 215 -13.26 -0.49 2.77
C ASN A 215 -14.63 -0.19 2.16
N ASN A 216 -14.82 1.00 1.59
CA ASN A 216 -16.07 1.43 1.01
C ASN A 216 -16.17 1.00 -0.46
N VAL A 217 -15.08 0.58 -1.10
CA VAL A 217 -15.06 0.37 -2.56
C VAL A 217 -15.55 -1.00 -3.01
N HIS A 218 -15.74 -1.91 -2.05
CA HIS A 218 -16.23 -3.26 -2.27
C HIS A 218 -17.33 -3.62 -1.27
N LYS A 219 -18.37 -4.33 -1.71
CA LYS A 219 -19.31 -5.00 -0.81
C LYS A 219 -18.85 -6.44 -0.62
N VAL A 220 -18.29 -6.74 0.55
CA VAL A 220 -17.86 -8.09 0.91
C VAL A 220 -19.06 -8.84 1.51
N TYR A 221 -19.47 -9.94 0.88
CA TYR A 221 -20.43 -10.87 1.45
C TYR A 221 -19.70 -11.90 2.31
N ASN A 222 -20.12 -12.05 3.56
CA ASN A 222 -19.62 -13.12 4.41
C ASN A 222 -20.30 -14.43 4.05
N THR A 223 -19.52 -15.47 3.76
CA THR A 223 -19.99 -16.85 3.55
C THR A 223 -20.66 -17.47 4.77
N THR A 224 -20.74 -16.77 5.92
CA THR A 224 -21.47 -17.21 7.12
C THR A 224 -22.93 -16.77 7.12
N GLU A 225 -23.33 -15.84 6.25
CA GLU A 225 -24.72 -15.47 6.07
C GLU A 225 -25.30 -16.36 4.98
N GLU A 226 -26.21 -17.26 5.34
CA GLU A 226 -26.89 -18.11 4.36
C GLU A 226 -27.53 -17.21 3.29
N PRO A 227 -27.35 -17.52 1.99
CA PRO A 227 -27.96 -16.75 0.92
C PRO A 227 -29.47 -17.02 0.93
N SER A 228 -30.20 -16.23 1.71
CA SER A 228 -31.67 -16.16 1.69
C SER A 228 -32.10 -15.45 0.40
N GLY A 229 -32.18 -16.19 -0.71
CA GLY A 229 -32.84 -15.71 -1.93
C GLY A 229 -32.19 -16.07 -3.27
N LYS A 230 -32.81 -17.04 -3.96
CA LYS A 230 -32.92 -17.24 -5.43
C LYS A 230 -31.69 -16.95 -6.33
N ASN A 231 -30.90 -18.01 -6.61
CA ASN A 231 -30.66 -18.64 -7.94
C ASN A 231 -29.36 -19.48 -7.92
N SER A 232 -29.55 -20.80 -7.94
CA SER A 232 -28.71 -21.80 -7.25
C SER A 232 -27.61 -22.48 -8.12
N LYS A 233 -27.21 -21.92 -9.27
CA LYS A 233 -26.18 -22.55 -10.12
C LYS A 233 -24.90 -21.75 -10.23
N THR A 234 -24.95 -20.50 -10.67
CA THR A 234 -23.77 -19.61 -10.77
C THR A 234 -23.13 -19.36 -9.41
N LEU A 235 -23.92 -19.05 -8.39
CA LEU A 235 -23.39 -18.84 -7.04
C LEU A 235 -22.69 -20.10 -6.48
N LYS A 236 -23.24 -21.30 -6.77
CA LYS A 236 -22.61 -22.58 -6.41
C LYS A 236 -21.32 -22.83 -7.20
N THR A 237 -21.27 -22.49 -8.49
CA THR A 237 -20.04 -22.59 -9.29
C THR A 237 -18.96 -21.64 -8.78
N PHE A 238 -19.32 -20.40 -8.44
CA PHE A 238 -18.40 -19.43 -7.83
C PHE A 238 -17.95 -19.86 -6.44
N LEU A 239 -18.84 -20.41 -5.61
CA LEU A 239 -18.49 -21.00 -4.32
C LEU A 239 -17.56 -22.19 -4.47
N ASN A 240 -17.80 -23.07 -5.45
CA ASN A 240 -16.93 -24.22 -5.73
C ASN A 240 -15.55 -23.77 -6.24
N LEU A 241 -15.49 -22.72 -7.07
CA LEU A 241 -14.24 -22.11 -7.50
C LEU A 241 -13.51 -21.44 -6.32
N GLN A 242 -14.23 -20.75 -5.44
CA GLN A 242 -13.70 -20.18 -4.21
C GLN A 242 -13.15 -21.26 -3.28
N LEU A 243 -13.84 -22.40 -3.13
CA LEU A 243 -13.38 -23.54 -2.35
C LEU A 243 -12.18 -24.25 -2.99
N LEU A 244 -12.14 -24.33 -4.32
CA LEU A 244 -11.00 -24.86 -5.08
C LEU A 244 -9.77 -23.94 -4.92
N LEU A 245 -9.95 -22.64 -5.08
CA LEU A 245 -8.92 -21.63 -4.86
C LEU A 245 -8.48 -21.62 -3.39
N LYS A 246 -9.40 -21.77 -2.42
CA LYS A 246 -9.07 -21.96 -1.01
C LYS A 246 -8.20 -23.21 -0.79
N LYS A 247 -8.52 -24.31 -1.47
CA LYS A 247 -7.78 -25.57 -1.38
C LYS A 247 -6.35 -25.47 -1.94
N TYR A 248 -6.16 -24.71 -3.02
CA TYR A 248 -4.86 -24.55 -3.67
C TYR A 248 -4.01 -23.39 -3.13
N THR A 249 -4.64 -22.29 -2.72
CA THR A 249 -3.94 -21.06 -2.30
C THR A 249 -3.90 -20.88 -0.78
N GLY A 250 -4.61 -21.73 -0.03
CA GLY A 250 -4.73 -21.63 1.43
C GLY A 250 -5.50 -20.40 1.92
N PHE A 251 -6.04 -19.59 1.01
CA PHE A 251 -6.72 -18.33 1.31
C PHE A 251 -8.11 -18.27 0.65
N THR A 252 -9.11 -17.80 1.39
CA THR A 252 -10.45 -17.54 0.87
C THR A 252 -10.49 -16.18 0.20
N LEU A 253 -10.59 -16.14 -1.14
CA LEU A 253 -11.02 -14.92 -1.81
C LEU A 253 -12.40 -14.53 -1.26
N PRO A 254 -12.58 -13.36 -0.64
CA PRO A 254 -13.89 -12.93 -0.19
C PRO A 254 -14.82 -12.82 -1.41
N LEU A 255 -16.10 -13.19 -1.23
CA LEU A 255 -17.10 -12.95 -2.26
C LEU A 255 -17.39 -11.46 -2.29
N VAL A 256 -16.79 -10.78 -3.25
CA VAL A 256 -16.95 -9.35 -3.45
C VAL A 256 -18.02 -9.12 -4.50
N ASN A 257 -18.99 -8.27 -4.17
CA ASN A 257 -19.85 -7.66 -5.15
C ASN A 257 -19.45 -6.21 -5.39
N SER A 258 -18.98 -5.95 -6.60
CA SER A 258 -18.60 -4.62 -7.08
C SER A 258 -18.92 -4.52 -8.57
N ARG A 259 -18.38 -3.52 -9.28
CA ARG A 259 -18.78 -3.27 -10.68
C ARG A 259 -18.17 -4.30 -11.63
N SER A 260 -18.93 -4.70 -12.65
CA SER A 260 -18.42 -5.51 -13.77
C SER A 260 -17.75 -4.63 -14.83
N ILE A 261 -16.95 -5.24 -15.70
CA ILE A 261 -16.38 -4.59 -16.90
C ILE A 261 -17.49 -4.33 -17.94
N PHE A 262 -18.57 -5.11 -17.91
CA PHE A 262 -19.71 -5.03 -18.83
C PHE A 262 -21.04 -5.10 -18.07
N ASN A 263 -21.43 -3.97 -17.46
CA ASN A 263 -22.80 -3.59 -17.02
C ASN A 263 -23.76 -4.67 -16.43
N TYR A 264 -23.27 -5.52 -15.52
CA TYR A 264 -24.13 -6.30 -14.60
C TYR A 264 -23.51 -6.32 -13.20
N ASP A 265 -24.36 -6.38 -12.16
CA ASP A 265 -24.09 -6.20 -10.72
C ASP A 265 -23.20 -7.29 -10.06
N PHE A 266 -22.17 -7.76 -10.76
CA PHE A 266 -21.20 -8.72 -10.21
C PHE A 266 -19.84 -8.58 -10.91
N GLY A 267 -18.84 -8.02 -10.22
CA GLY A 267 -17.47 -7.92 -10.73
C GLY A 267 -16.42 -7.53 -9.69
N LEU A 268 -15.15 -7.61 -10.10
CA LEU A 268 -13.97 -7.34 -9.27
C LEU A 268 -13.54 -5.87 -9.24
N LEU A 269 -14.11 -5.03 -10.10
CA LEU A 269 -13.69 -3.62 -10.16
C LEU A 269 -14.33 -2.84 -9.00
N PRO A 270 -13.60 -1.89 -8.39
CA PRO A 270 -14.11 -1.12 -7.25
C PRO A 270 -15.25 -0.19 -7.65
N TYR A 271 -16.18 0.10 -6.73
CA TYR A 271 -17.12 1.21 -6.88
C TYR A 271 -16.37 2.54 -7.04
N LYS A 272 -16.95 3.49 -7.77
CA LYS A 272 -16.40 4.85 -7.90
C LYS A 272 -16.57 5.60 -6.58
N ARG A 273 -15.63 5.42 -5.66
CA ARG A 273 -15.59 6.14 -4.38
C ARG A 273 -14.21 6.77 -4.22
N ARG A 274 -14.18 7.94 -3.58
CA ARG A 274 -12.93 8.61 -3.23
C ARG A 274 -12.16 7.75 -2.23
N MET A 275 -10.86 7.66 -2.45
CA MET A 275 -9.89 7.12 -1.50
C MET A 275 -8.87 8.20 -1.20
N ASP A 276 -8.48 8.34 0.06
CA ASP A 276 -7.44 9.29 0.47
C ASP A 276 -6.29 8.52 1.11
N VAL A 277 -5.13 8.51 0.45
CA VAL A 277 -3.90 7.89 0.95
C VAL A 277 -3.13 8.94 1.75
N VAL A 278 -3.00 8.71 3.05
CA VAL A 278 -2.33 9.61 3.98
C VAL A 278 -1.06 8.95 4.51
N THR A 279 0.08 9.60 4.29
CA THR A 279 1.37 9.15 4.79
C THR A 279 1.72 9.85 6.10
N GLY A 280 2.11 9.09 7.11
CA GLY A 280 2.52 9.60 8.41
C GLY A 280 4.00 9.97 8.51
N LYS A 281 4.40 10.37 9.72
CA LYS A 281 5.80 10.70 10.02
C LYS A 281 6.67 9.43 10.00
N PRO A 282 7.92 9.52 9.49
CA PRO A 282 8.86 8.40 9.51
C PRO A 282 9.23 8.01 10.94
N ILE A 283 9.34 6.71 11.19
CA ILE A 283 9.85 6.10 12.41
C ILE A 283 11.24 5.56 12.10
N TYR A 284 12.27 6.23 12.59
CA TYR A 284 13.66 5.85 12.37
C TYR A 284 14.03 4.62 13.20
N ILE A 285 14.65 3.63 12.56
CA ILE A 285 14.98 2.35 13.19
C ILE A 285 16.48 2.25 13.43
N TYR A 286 16.86 1.89 14.64
CA TYR A 286 18.23 1.63 15.07
C TYR A 286 18.27 0.48 16.07
N ARG A 287 19.43 -0.18 16.19
CA ARG A 287 19.64 -1.23 17.20
C ARG A 287 19.65 -0.62 18.60
N MET A 288 18.87 -1.19 19.51
CA MET A 288 18.69 -0.72 20.89
C MET A 288 19.05 -1.81 21.90
N PHE A 289 19.06 -1.45 23.19
CA PHE A 289 19.30 -2.39 24.30
C PHE A 289 20.68 -3.07 24.27
N ASN A 290 21.72 -2.30 23.90
CA ASN A 290 23.10 -2.78 23.76
C ASN A 290 23.32 -3.89 22.71
N ASN A 291 22.35 -4.14 21.83
CA ASN A 291 22.54 -5.07 20.73
C ASN A 291 23.41 -4.47 19.64
N ALA A 292 24.35 -5.27 19.10
CA ALA A 292 25.19 -4.87 17.99
C ALA A 292 24.49 -5.10 16.63
N ILE A 293 25.09 -4.53 15.58
CA ILE A 293 24.69 -4.79 14.20
C ILE A 293 25.10 -6.23 13.85
N GLY A 294 24.15 -7.01 13.34
CA GLY A 294 24.37 -8.42 13.01
C GLY A 294 23.94 -9.41 14.11
N ASP A 295 23.69 -8.94 15.32
CA ASP A 295 23.08 -9.77 16.37
C ASP A 295 21.66 -10.17 15.99
N LYS A 296 21.21 -11.32 16.52
CA LYS A 296 19.83 -11.76 16.36
C LYS A 296 18.89 -10.70 16.95
N VAL A 297 17.93 -10.24 16.14
CA VAL A 297 16.92 -9.28 16.60
C VAL A 297 16.13 -9.84 17.78
N THR A 298 16.06 -9.05 18.85
CA THR A 298 15.37 -9.42 20.09
C THR A 298 13.88 -9.08 20.00
N GLU A 299 13.04 -9.82 20.74
CA GLU A 299 11.60 -9.55 20.77
C GLU A 299 11.29 -8.22 21.47
N GLU A 300 12.15 -7.78 22.39
CA GLU A 300 12.04 -6.49 23.09
C GLU A 300 12.15 -5.31 22.12
N GLU A 301 13.16 -5.32 21.24
CA GLU A 301 13.30 -4.31 20.17
C GLU A 301 12.08 -4.30 19.25
N ILE A 302 11.64 -5.49 18.82
CA ILE A 302 10.48 -5.62 17.94
C ILE A 302 9.24 -5.05 18.62
N SER A 303 9.00 -5.40 19.89
CA SER A 303 7.84 -4.94 20.65
C SER A 303 7.87 -3.42 20.85
N TYR A 304 9.03 -2.84 21.17
CA TYR A 304 9.19 -1.39 21.34
C TYR A 304 8.79 -0.62 20.08
N TYR A 305 9.37 -0.96 18.93
CA TYR A 305 9.04 -0.31 17.67
C TYR A 305 7.60 -0.62 17.21
N HIS A 306 7.06 -1.78 17.57
CA HIS A 306 5.69 -2.15 17.22
C HIS A 306 4.66 -1.33 17.99
N GLU A 307 4.86 -1.12 19.29
CA GLU A 307 4.02 -0.21 20.08
C GLU A 307 4.12 1.23 19.57
N MET A 308 5.34 1.70 19.26
CA MET A 308 5.54 3.02 18.66
C MET A 308 4.83 3.16 17.32
N TYR A 309 4.92 2.14 16.45
CA TYR A 309 4.23 2.11 15.17
C TYR A 309 2.71 2.17 15.34
N LYS A 310 2.13 1.39 16.27
CA LYS A 310 0.70 1.42 16.58
C LYS A 310 0.27 2.80 17.06
N ALA A 311 1.02 3.41 17.98
CA ALA A 311 0.73 4.75 18.49
C ALA A 311 0.74 5.80 17.36
N LYS A 312 1.74 5.76 16.47
CA LYS A 312 1.85 6.68 15.33
C LYS A 312 0.75 6.46 14.29
N LEU A 313 0.32 5.21 14.07
CA LEU A 313 -0.80 4.91 13.18
C LEU A 313 -2.14 5.45 13.75
N LEU A 314 -2.35 5.33 15.06
CA LEU A 314 -3.53 5.90 15.73
C LEU A 314 -3.50 7.44 15.71
N GLU A 315 -2.35 8.04 15.97
CA GLU A 315 -2.14 9.51 15.85
C GLU A 315 -2.45 9.99 14.43
N LEU A 316 -1.94 9.27 13.42
CA LEU A 316 -2.21 9.55 12.01
C LEU A 316 -3.70 9.50 11.70
N TRP A 317 -4.40 8.50 12.24
CA TRP A 317 -5.82 8.32 12.02
C TRP A 317 -6.65 9.46 12.63
N GLU A 318 -6.40 9.80 13.90
CA GLU A 318 -7.14 10.84 14.62
C GLU A 318 -6.90 12.23 14.02
N LYS A 319 -5.65 12.56 13.66
CA LYS A 319 -5.31 13.86 13.05
C LYS A 319 -6.01 14.08 11.71
N ASN A 320 -6.26 13.01 10.96
CA ASN A 320 -6.79 13.06 9.59
C ASN A 320 -8.22 12.50 9.51
N LYS A 321 -8.96 12.51 10.62
CA LYS A 321 -10.34 12.02 10.70
C LYS A 321 -11.30 12.74 9.76
N SER A 322 -10.97 13.94 9.28
CA SER A 322 -11.74 14.68 8.27
C SER A 322 -11.90 13.94 6.94
N PHE A 323 -11.01 12.98 6.62
CA PHE A 323 -11.14 12.13 5.43
C PHE A 323 -12.02 10.90 5.66
N ALA A 324 -12.35 10.58 6.91
CA ALA A 324 -13.33 9.54 7.23
C ALA A 324 -14.74 10.07 7.02
N THR A 325 -15.64 9.19 6.58
CA THR A 325 -17.06 9.50 6.45
C THR A 325 -17.76 9.50 7.82
N GLU A 326 -18.90 10.16 7.95
CA GLU A 326 -19.62 10.27 9.25
C GLU A 326 -20.04 8.93 9.86
N TRP A 327 -20.20 7.91 9.02
CA TRP A 327 -20.61 6.56 9.40
C TRP A 327 -19.43 5.60 9.55
N ASP A 328 -18.19 6.08 9.36
CA ASP A 328 -16.99 5.30 9.63
C ASP A 328 -16.77 5.15 11.15
N GLU A 329 -16.65 3.90 11.60
CA GLU A 329 -16.25 3.58 12.95
C GLU A 329 -14.82 4.04 13.24
N LYS A 330 -14.52 4.25 14.52
CA LYS A 330 -13.15 4.49 14.98
C LYS A 330 -12.22 3.35 14.58
N LEU A 331 -10.97 3.69 14.30
CA LEU A 331 -9.94 2.71 14.01
C LEU A 331 -9.74 1.76 15.21
N LYS A 332 -9.92 0.46 14.97
CA LYS A 332 -9.70 -0.62 15.93
C LYS A 332 -8.55 -1.50 15.46
N ILE A 333 -7.53 -1.65 16.29
CA ILE A 333 -6.45 -2.60 16.06
C ILE A 333 -6.89 -3.96 16.62
N ALA A 334 -6.96 -4.95 15.73
CA ALA A 334 -7.35 -6.31 16.02
C ALA A 334 -6.13 -7.22 16.27
N GLU A 335 -6.40 -8.31 16.98
CA GLU A 335 -5.45 -9.41 17.21
C GLU A 335 -4.99 -10.12 15.94
#